data_AF-A0A955N6G7-F1
#
_entry.id   AF-A0A955N6G7-F1
#
_cell.length_a   1.000
_cell.length_b   1.000
_cell.length_c   1.000
_cell.angle_alpha   90.00
_cell.angle_beta   90.00
_cell.angle_gamma   90.00
#
_symmetry.space_group_name_H-M   'P 1'
#
loop_
_entity.id
_entity.type
_entity.pdbx_description
1 polymer ?
#
loop_
_entity_poly.entity_id
_entity_poly.type
_entity_poly.pdbx_seq_one_letter_code
_entity_poly.pdbx_strand_id
1 'polypeptide(L)'
;IGLRGGLNTYGYVYGNPLRFFDPWGLITVCRYPGFPPHIGAGPYSSDTYGKRTKGTSFFGKIALGKDVPGEVSKDPGEKQCVDLGTNPEDNQKFQEYIDKEIADKDPYNVFEQSCVDFVRDGLREVLGMELSDTNFPRTLFDEIVIQSAPR
;
A
#
# COMPACT_ATOMS: atom_id res chain seq x y z
N ILE A 1 -48.86 15.29 2.11
CA ILE A 1 -49.26 15.74 3.48
C ILE A 1 -49.51 14.46 4.27
N GLY A 2 -48.63 13.91 5.11
CA GLY A 2 -47.68 14.48 6.06
C GLY A 2 -48.27 14.41 7.47
N LEU A 3 -47.62 13.73 8.44
CA LEU A 3 -47.44 14.15 9.85
C LEU A 3 -46.88 13.04 10.78
N ARG A 4 -45.57 13.17 11.12
CA ARG A 4 -44.94 13.05 12.45
C ARG A 4 -45.00 11.72 13.25
N GLY A 5 -43.86 11.02 13.24
CA GLY A 5 -43.37 10.12 14.30
C GLY A 5 -41.90 9.74 14.05
N GLY A 6 -40.98 10.17 14.92
CA GLY A 6 -39.53 10.14 14.70
C GLY A 6 -38.82 8.78 14.92
N LEU A 7 -37.53 8.78 14.53
CA LEU A 7 -36.42 7.87 14.88
C LEU A 7 -36.73 6.36 15.09
N ASN A 8 -36.29 5.55 14.14
CA ASN A 8 -35.28 4.53 14.41
C ASN A 8 -34.51 4.15 13.14
N THR A 9 -33.28 4.63 13.01
CA THR A 9 -32.35 4.35 11.90
C THR A 9 -31.57 3.04 12.05
N TYR A 10 -31.94 2.22 13.03
CA TYR A 10 -31.33 0.91 13.24
C TYR A 10 -32.42 -0.11 13.52
N GLY A 11 -33.00 -0.65 12.45
CA GLY A 11 -33.69 -1.93 12.50
C GLY A 11 -32.66 -3.02 12.79
N TYR A 12 -32.24 -3.11 14.05
CA TYR A 12 -31.44 -4.21 14.58
C TYR A 12 -32.23 -5.50 14.35
N VAL A 13 -31.82 -6.24 13.32
CA VAL A 13 -32.37 -7.56 13.05
C VAL A 13 -31.88 -8.50 14.15
N TYR A 14 -32.84 -9.00 14.89
CA TYR A 14 -32.73 -9.92 15.99
C TYR A 14 -32.31 -11.30 15.45
N GLY A 15 -31.18 -11.86 15.92
CA GLY A 15 -31.01 -13.32 15.92
C GLY A 15 -29.75 -13.96 15.32
N ASN A 16 -28.57 -13.31 15.33
CA ASN A 16 -27.23 -13.89 15.51
C ASN A 16 -26.18 -12.79 15.24
N PRO A 17 -25.68 -12.05 16.25
CA PRO A 17 -24.74 -10.97 16.00
C PRO A 17 -23.31 -11.55 15.87
N LEU A 18 -22.51 -10.92 15.01
CA LEU A 18 -21.06 -11.06 14.86
C LEU A 18 -20.57 -12.06 13.79
N ARG A 19 -20.54 -11.59 12.54
CA ARG A 19 -19.33 -11.59 11.66
C ARG A 19 -19.72 -11.27 10.21
N PHE A 20 -20.33 -10.12 9.99
CA PHE A 20 -20.27 -9.47 8.67
C PHE A 20 -19.38 -8.24 8.83
N PHE A 21 -18.07 -8.49 8.77
CA PHE A 21 -17.09 -7.44 8.48
C PHE A 21 -17.12 -7.24 6.97
N ASP A 22 -17.71 -6.14 6.53
CA ASP A 22 -17.12 -5.36 5.43
C ASP A 22 -17.09 -3.87 5.85
N PRO A 23 -16.01 -3.46 6.54
CA PRO A 23 -15.70 -2.12 7.01
C PRO A 23 -14.37 -1.63 6.40
N TRP A 24 -14.17 -1.84 5.08
CA TRP A 24 -13.25 -1.18 4.13
C TRP A 24 -11.78 -0.96 4.52
N GLY A 25 -11.26 -1.67 5.52
CA GLY A 25 -9.85 -1.67 5.83
C GLY A 25 -9.04 -2.40 4.76
N LEU A 26 -8.95 -1.90 3.53
CA LEU A 26 -8.15 -2.52 2.47
C LEU A 26 -6.81 -1.80 2.32
N ILE A 27 -5.71 -2.52 2.49
CA ILE A 27 -4.42 -2.15 1.95
C ILE A 27 -4.45 -2.53 0.47
N THR A 28 -4.30 -1.54 -0.38
CA THR A 28 -4.21 -1.70 -1.83
C THR A 28 -2.74 -1.62 -2.23
N VAL A 29 -2.28 -2.60 -2.99
CA VAL A 29 -0.96 -2.58 -3.63
C VAL A 29 -1.15 -2.34 -5.11
N CYS A 30 -0.42 -1.39 -5.68
CA CYS A 30 -0.50 -1.03 -7.09
C CYS A 30 0.86 -1.11 -7.77
N ARG A 31 0.91 -1.78 -8.91
CA ARG A 31 2.02 -1.77 -9.85
C ARG A 31 1.77 -0.73 -10.94
N TYR A 32 2.79 0.07 -11.22
CA TYR A 32 2.78 1.11 -12.24
C TYR A 32 3.65 0.66 -13.41
N PRO A 33 3.05 0.19 -14.53
CA PRO A 33 3.82 -0.13 -15.72
C PRO A 33 4.39 1.15 -16.34
N GLY A 34 5.71 1.24 -16.45
CA GLY A 34 6.39 2.42 -16.96
C GLY A 34 7.91 2.29 -16.92
N PHE A 35 8.60 3.35 -17.32
CA PHE A 35 10.04 3.46 -17.16
C PHE A 35 10.40 4.74 -16.37
N PRO A 36 10.99 4.61 -15.17
CA PRO A 36 11.28 3.35 -14.47
C PRO A 36 9.99 2.65 -13.98
N PRO A 37 9.98 1.31 -13.88
CA PRO A 37 8.85 0.58 -13.31
C PRO A 37 8.72 0.88 -11.81
N HIS A 38 7.51 0.86 -11.29
CA HIS A 38 7.26 1.25 -9.89
C HIS A 38 6.17 0.40 -9.23
N ILE A 39 6.23 0.29 -7.91
CA ILE A 39 5.21 -0.34 -7.07
C ILE A 39 4.98 0.54 -5.85
N GLY A 40 3.73 0.61 -5.42
CA GLY A 40 3.35 1.31 -4.20
C GLY A 40 2.25 0.57 -3.45
N ALA A 41 2.06 0.96 -2.20
CA ALA A 41 0.99 0.46 -1.35
C ALA A 41 0.36 1.59 -0.54
N GLY A 42 -0.89 1.45 -0.15
CA GLY A 42 -1.59 2.43 0.66
C GLY A 42 -2.87 1.90 1.28
N PRO A 43 -3.30 2.47 2.41
CA PRO A 43 -4.55 2.09 3.04
C PRO A 43 -5.74 2.83 2.41
N TYR A 44 -6.92 2.22 2.48
CA TYR A 44 -8.23 2.82 2.23
C TYR A 44 -8.56 3.25 0.79
N SER A 45 -7.71 3.03 -0.21
CA SER A 45 -8.04 3.24 -1.64
C SER A 45 -6.87 2.87 -2.57
N SER A 46 -7.08 3.04 -3.87
CA SER A 46 -6.01 2.96 -4.88
C SER A 46 -4.93 4.04 -4.80
N ASP A 47 -5.07 5.05 -3.93
CA ASP A 47 -4.05 6.08 -3.76
C ASP A 47 -2.86 5.54 -2.97
N THR A 48 -1.92 4.91 -3.68
CA THR A 48 -0.73 4.31 -3.07
C THR A 48 0.41 5.29 -2.89
N TYR A 49 1.31 4.92 -1.99
CA TYR A 49 2.57 5.59 -1.74
C TYR A 49 3.72 4.64 -2.08
N GLY A 50 4.83 5.22 -2.51
CA GLY A 50 6.05 4.47 -2.77
C GLY A 50 7.27 5.36 -2.63
N LYS A 51 8.38 4.75 -2.20
CA LYS A 51 9.67 5.44 -2.11
C LYS A 51 10.26 5.66 -3.49
N ARG A 52 10.73 6.88 -3.77
CA ARG A 52 11.28 7.30 -5.07
C ARG A 52 12.41 8.29 -4.87
N THR A 53 13.11 8.61 -5.96
CA THR A 53 14.10 9.69 -5.92
C THR A 53 13.44 11.05 -5.79
N LYS A 54 13.99 11.89 -4.93
CA LYS A 54 13.59 13.29 -4.79
C LYS A 54 14.27 14.16 -5.85
N GLY A 55 13.47 14.85 -6.66
CA GLY A 55 13.95 15.74 -7.72
C GLY A 55 14.63 15.02 -8.89
N THR A 56 15.48 15.71 -9.63
CA THR A 56 16.16 15.20 -10.83
C THR A 56 17.47 14.49 -10.49
N SER A 57 17.38 13.42 -9.70
CA SER A 57 18.54 12.55 -9.42
C SER A 57 19.09 11.96 -10.72
N PHE A 58 20.41 11.95 -10.88
CA PHE A 58 21.05 11.47 -12.11
C PHE A 58 20.82 9.96 -12.28
N PHE A 59 20.13 9.57 -13.36
CA PHE A 59 19.79 8.17 -13.63
C PHE A 59 21.01 7.23 -13.57
N GLY A 60 22.19 7.67 -14.03
CA GLY A 60 23.40 6.85 -13.94
C GLY A 60 23.90 6.58 -12.52
N LYS A 61 23.59 7.43 -11.53
CA LYS A 61 23.89 7.12 -10.11
C LYS A 61 22.93 6.05 -9.59
N ILE A 62 21.65 6.18 -9.93
CA ILE A 62 20.60 5.23 -9.56
C ILE A 62 20.93 3.85 -10.14
N ALA A 63 21.22 3.78 -11.44
CA ALA A 63 21.54 2.53 -12.13
C ALA A 63 22.82 1.84 -11.62
N LEU A 64 23.71 2.57 -10.95
CA LEU A 64 24.91 2.05 -10.31
C LEU A 64 24.68 1.69 -8.82
N GLY A 65 23.46 1.78 -8.31
CA GLY A 65 23.16 1.47 -6.92
C GLY A 65 23.76 2.47 -5.92
N LYS A 66 23.87 3.74 -6.31
CA LYS A 66 24.32 4.79 -5.39
C LYS A 66 23.14 5.46 -4.73
N ASP A 67 23.30 5.73 -3.43
CA ASP A 67 22.36 6.53 -2.67
C ASP A 67 22.17 7.91 -3.30
N VAL A 68 20.91 8.27 -3.50
CA VAL A 68 20.47 9.59 -3.93
C VAL A 68 19.37 10.08 -2.98
N PRO A 69 19.08 11.39 -2.94
CA PRO A 69 17.97 11.88 -2.14
C PRO A 69 16.68 11.13 -2.45
N GLY A 70 16.04 10.57 -1.42
CA GLY A 70 14.78 9.84 -1.51
C GLY A 70 13.60 10.63 -0.96
N GLU A 71 12.40 10.19 -1.32
CA GLU A 71 11.15 10.61 -0.67
C GLU A 71 10.08 9.53 -0.82
N VAL A 72 9.18 9.43 0.16
CA VAL A 72 7.91 8.72 0.02
C VAL A 72 6.84 9.72 -0.38
N SER A 73 6.10 9.41 -1.44
CA SER A 73 5.02 10.27 -1.92
C SER A 73 3.97 9.47 -2.69
N LYS A 74 2.83 10.12 -2.96
CA LYS A 74 1.70 9.51 -3.66
C LYS A 74 2.05 9.16 -5.11
N ASP A 75 1.65 7.99 -5.59
CA ASP A 75 2.00 7.44 -6.90
C ASP A 75 0.98 7.84 -7.99
N PRO A 76 1.38 8.65 -8.99
CA PRO A 76 0.52 9.01 -10.11
C PRO A 76 0.63 8.00 -11.26
N GLY A 77 -0.40 7.92 -12.09
CA GLY A 77 -0.36 7.23 -13.39
C GLY A 77 -1.26 6.00 -13.50
N GLU A 78 -1.16 5.34 -14.65
CA GLU A 78 -1.85 4.08 -14.93
C GLU A 78 -1.26 2.96 -14.07
N LYS A 79 -2.13 2.10 -13.54
CA LYS A 79 -1.77 1.12 -12.51
C LYS A 79 -2.62 -0.13 -12.57
N GLN A 80 -2.02 -1.23 -12.12
CA GLN A 80 -2.67 -2.52 -11.86
C GLN A 80 -2.64 -2.74 -10.36
N CYS A 81 -3.80 -2.93 -9.74
CA CYS A 81 -3.90 -2.99 -8.28
C CYS A 81 -4.51 -4.30 -7.79
N VAL A 82 -4.17 -4.67 -6.56
CA VAL A 82 -4.76 -5.77 -5.80
C VAL A 82 -5.05 -5.31 -4.38
N ASP A 83 -6.21 -5.68 -3.86
CA ASP A 83 -6.61 -5.40 -2.48
C ASP A 83 -6.36 -6.64 -1.62
N LEU A 84 -5.77 -6.47 -0.43
CA LEU A 84 -5.31 -7.58 0.40
C LEU A 84 -6.35 -8.09 1.42
N GLY A 85 -7.59 -7.59 1.39
CA GLY A 85 -8.66 -8.08 2.28
C GLY A 85 -8.37 -7.88 3.77
N THR A 86 -7.73 -6.76 4.12
CA THR A 86 -7.28 -6.44 5.48
C THR A 86 -8.41 -5.89 6.37
N ASN A 87 -8.09 -5.49 7.61
CA ASN A 87 -9.02 -4.84 8.53
C ASN A 87 -8.61 -3.39 8.87
N PRO A 88 -9.48 -2.58 9.52
CA PRO A 88 -9.16 -1.19 9.85
C PRO A 88 -7.90 -0.97 10.72
N GLU A 89 -7.57 -1.92 11.61
CA GLU A 89 -6.36 -1.86 12.43
C GLU A 89 -5.10 -2.00 11.56
N ASP A 90 -5.12 -2.94 10.61
CA ASP A 90 -4.01 -3.13 9.66
C ASP A 90 -3.79 -1.85 8.83
N ASN A 91 -4.87 -1.24 8.36
CA ASN A 91 -4.79 0.01 7.60
C ASN A 91 -4.24 1.17 8.43
N GLN A 92 -4.61 1.25 9.71
CA GLN A 92 -4.05 2.25 10.61
C GLN A 92 -2.53 2.04 10.78
N LYS A 93 -2.08 0.81 11.05
CA LYS A 93 -0.66 0.49 11.15
C LYS A 93 0.10 0.80 9.86
N PHE A 94 -0.50 0.52 8.71
CA PHE A 94 0.11 0.85 7.43
C PHE A 94 0.17 2.36 7.18
N GLN A 95 -0.84 3.12 7.62
CA GLN A 95 -0.77 4.59 7.58
C GLN A 95 0.35 5.12 8.48
N GLU A 96 0.50 4.58 9.70
CA GLU A 96 1.58 4.95 10.63
C GLU A 96 2.96 4.63 10.03
N TYR A 97 3.09 3.49 9.33
CA TYR A 97 4.29 3.14 8.56
C TYR A 97 4.59 4.17 7.46
N ILE A 98 3.59 4.55 6.65
CA ILE A 98 3.74 5.59 5.61
C ILE A 98 4.18 6.91 6.24
N ASP A 99 3.53 7.35 7.31
CA ASP A 99 3.80 8.64 7.95
C ASP A 99 5.23 8.69 8.53
N LYS A 100 5.69 7.57 9.10
CA LYS A 100 7.08 7.40 9.56
C LYS A 100 8.05 7.49 8.39
N GLU A 101 7.85 6.74 7.31
CA GLU A 101 8.74 6.75 6.15
C GLU A 101 8.72 8.09 5.38
N ILE A 102 7.64 8.87 5.47
CA ILE A 102 7.61 10.25 4.95
C ILE A 102 8.46 11.18 5.82
N ALA A 103 8.44 10.99 7.14
CA ALA A 103 9.25 11.77 8.07
C ALA A 103 10.74 11.40 7.97
N ASP A 104 11.04 10.13 7.74
CA ASP A 104 12.37 9.60 7.56
C ASP A 104 12.91 10.01 6.17
N LYS A 105 13.93 10.88 6.18
CA LYS A 105 14.53 11.43 4.95
C LYS A 105 15.60 10.51 4.37
N ASP A 106 15.36 9.22 4.47
CA ASP A 106 16.30 8.19 4.06
C ASP A 106 16.58 8.26 2.56
N PRO A 107 17.80 7.91 2.13
CA PRO A 107 18.13 7.92 0.73
C PRO A 107 17.29 6.91 -0.05
N TYR A 108 17.20 7.13 -1.35
CA TYR A 108 16.74 6.14 -2.31
C TYR A 108 17.94 5.43 -2.91
N ASN A 109 17.91 4.11 -2.95
CA ASN A 109 18.81 3.27 -3.71
C ASN A 109 17.97 2.21 -4.45
N VAL A 110 18.40 1.80 -5.65
CA VAL A 110 17.60 0.89 -6.50
C VAL A 110 17.73 -0.57 -6.07
N PHE A 111 18.80 -0.90 -5.33
CA PHE A 111 19.04 -2.26 -4.82
C PHE A 111 18.71 -2.41 -3.33
N GLU A 112 18.58 -1.29 -2.63
CA GLU A 112 18.31 -1.19 -1.19
C GLU A 112 17.46 0.07 -0.96
N GLN A 113 16.45 0.05 -0.09
CA GLN A 113 15.63 1.23 0.21
C GLN A 113 14.88 1.84 -1.01
N SER A 114 14.43 0.98 -1.92
CA SER A 114 13.67 1.33 -3.12
C SER A 114 12.14 1.34 -2.88
N CYS A 115 11.37 1.57 -3.93
CA CYS A 115 9.91 1.38 -3.90
C CYS A 115 9.50 -0.06 -3.57
N VAL A 116 10.32 -1.03 -3.97
CA VAL A 116 10.08 -2.45 -3.73
C VAL A 116 10.30 -2.77 -2.26
N ASP A 117 11.36 -2.23 -1.67
CA ASP A 117 11.67 -2.42 -0.25
C ASP A 117 10.61 -1.77 0.63
N PHE A 118 10.19 -0.54 0.29
CA PHE A 118 9.08 0.14 0.97
C PHE A 118 7.80 -0.70 1.03
N VAL A 119 7.37 -1.26 -0.10
CA VAL A 119 6.17 -2.11 -0.13
C VAL A 119 6.40 -3.42 0.63
N ARG A 120 7.54 -4.07 0.42
CA ARG A 120 7.87 -5.34 1.07
C ARG A 120 7.90 -5.21 2.59
N ASP A 121 8.62 -4.21 3.10
CA ASP A 121 8.85 -4.01 4.51
C ASP A 121 7.55 -3.59 5.22
N GLY A 122 6.77 -2.68 4.62
CA GLY A 122 5.45 -2.32 5.15
C GLY A 122 4.50 -3.51 5.26
N LEU A 123 4.42 -4.37 4.22
CA LEU A 123 3.56 -5.55 4.24
C LEU A 123 4.07 -6.63 5.21
N ARG A 124 5.39 -6.78 5.33
CA ARG A 124 6.01 -7.68 6.31
C ARG A 124 5.74 -7.21 7.74
N GLU A 125 5.90 -5.92 8.02
CA GLU A 125 5.69 -5.34 9.35
C GLU A 125 4.22 -5.38 9.77
N VAL A 126 3.31 -5.01 8.88
CA VAL A 126 1.89 -4.87 9.20
C VAL A 126 1.13 -6.19 9.12
N LEU A 127 1.39 -7.00 8.09
CA LEU A 127 0.63 -8.23 7.79
C LEU A 127 1.43 -9.52 8.03
N GLY A 128 2.72 -9.43 8.32
CA GLY A 128 3.57 -10.62 8.47
C GLY A 128 3.79 -11.38 7.16
N MET A 129 3.62 -10.74 6.00
CA MET A 129 3.78 -11.40 4.71
C MET A 129 5.24 -11.80 4.45
N GLU A 130 5.45 -13.05 4.05
CA GLU A 130 6.74 -13.56 3.60
C GLU A 130 6.87 -13.38 2.09
N LEU A 131 7.53 -12.29 1.68
CA LEU A 131 7.77 -11.91 0.29
C LEU A 131 9.26 -12.06 -0.04
N SER A 132 9.59 -12.34 -1.31
CA SER A 132 10.98 -12.53 -1.74
C SER A 132 11.80 -11.24 -1.73
N ASP A 133 13.13 -11.37 -1.67
CA ASP A 133 14.08 -10.25 -1.72
C ASP A 133 14.33 -9.74 -3.16
N THR A 134 13.34 -9.86 -4.04
CA THR A 134 13.42 -9.36 -5.42
C THR A 134 13.46 -7.84 -5.47
N ASN A 135 14.35 -7.24 -6.27
CA ASN A 135 14.35 -5.78 -6.50
C ASN A 135 13.44 -5.35 -7.67
N PHE A 136 12.60 -6.27 -8.17
CA PHE A 136 11.74 -6.01 -9.33
C PHE A 136 10.30 -5.76 -8.92
N PRO A 137 9.74 -4.57 -9.19
CA PRO A 137 8.35 -4.23 -8.87
C PRO A 137 7.32 -5.24 -9.40
N ARG A 138 7.54 -5.78 -10.60
CA ARG A 138 6.64 -6.77 -11.19
C ARG A 138 6.65 -8.08 -10.41
N THR A 139 7.82 -8.61 -10.11
CA THR A 139 7.96 -9.89 -9.39
C THR A 139 7.31 -9.80 -8.02
N LEU A 140 7.56 -8.71 -7.29
CA LEU A 140 6.93 -8.49 -5.98
C LEU A 140 5.40 -8.41 -6.10
N PHE A 141 4.88 -7.67 -7.07
CA PHE A 141 3.44 -7.56 -7.28
C PHE A 141 2.80 -8.91 -7.63
N ASP A 142 3.40 -9.69 -8.52
CA ASP A 142 2.90 -11.00 -8.93
C ASP A 142 2.88 -11.97 -7.71
N GLU A 143 3.89 -11.92 -6.84
CA GLU A 143 3.90 -12.69 -5.57
C GLU A 143 2.77 -12.27 -4.63
N ILE A 144 2.55 -10.96 -4.45
CA ILE A 144 1.48 -10.44 -3.60
C ILE A 144 0.11 -10.92 -4.11
N VAL A 145 -0.14 -10.83 -5.42
CA VAL A 145 -1.38 -11.31 -6.04
C VAL A 145 -1.62 -12.79 -5.78
N ILE A 146 -0.58 -13.62 -5.88
CA ILE A 146 -0.67 -15.06 -5.61
C ILE A 146 -1.02 -15.31 -4.14
N GLN A 147 -0.41 -14.58 -3.20
CA GLN A 147 -0.66 -14.75 -1.78
C GLN A 147 -2.02 -14.19 -1.32
N SER A 148 -2.56 -13.18 -2.01
CA SER A 148 -3.85 -12.58 -1.71
C SER A 148 -5.04 -13.33 -2.34
N ALA A 149 -4.79 -14.30 -3.22
CA ALA A 149 -5.85 -15.06 -3.86
C ALA A 149 -6.60 -15.94 -2.82
N PRO A 150 -7.94 -15.99 -2.85
CA PRO A 150 -8.69 -16.88 -1.98
C PRO A 150 -8.32 -18.34 -2.30
N ARG A 151 -7.93 -19.10 -1.27
CA ARG A 151 -7.63 -20.54 -1.37
C ARG A 151 -8.88 -21.37 -1.61
#